data_AF-B8G499-F1
#
_entry.id   AF-B8G499-F1
#
_cell.length_a   1.000
_cell.length_b   1.000
_cell.length_c   1.000
_cell.angle_alpha   90.00
_cell.angle_beta   90.00
_cell.angle_gamma   90.00
#
_symmetry.space_group_name_H-M   'P 1'
#
loop_
_entity.id
_entity.type
_entity.pdbx_description
1 polymer ?
#
loop_
_entity_poly.entity_id
_entity_poly.type
_entity_poly.pdbx_seq_one_letter_code
_entity_poly.pdbx_strand_id
1 'polypeptide(L)'
;MQCLVIYDIPDDRARQRVADACLDYGLQRIQYSAFAGNLSRAHQRALFNEMTRRVKGRTANIQLFVFDAKTWGERRILEQQYDDA
;
A
#
# COMPACT_ATOMS: atom_id res chain seq x y z
N MET A 1 0.20 -7.67 12.88
CA MET A 1 0.69 -6.27 12.92
C MET A 1 0.05 -5.59 11.75
N GLN A 2 -0.43 -4.37 11.93
CA GLN A 2 -1.01 -3.64 10.83
C GLN A 2 0.11 -3.10 9.94
N CYS A 3 0.00 -3.32 8.65
CA CYS A 3 0.86 -2.72 7.64
C CYS A 3 0.11 -1.62 6.90
N LEU A 4 0.85 -0.56 6.59
CA LEU A 4 0.44 0.50 5.68
C LEU A 4 1.50 0.60 4.58
N VAL A 5 1.08 0.39 3.34
CA VAL A 5 1.89 0.62 2.15
C VAL A 5 1.44 1.94 1.53
N ILE A 6 2.37 2.87 1.33
CA ILE A 6 2.16 4.12 0.58
C ILE A 6 3.12 4.10 -0.59
N TYR A 7 2.67 4.51 -1.76
CA TYR A 7 3.53 4.61 -2.93
C TYR A 7 3.31 5.89 -3.75
N ASP A 8 4.32 6.26 -4.51
CA ASP A 8 4.25 7.27 -5.56
C ASP A 8 4.92 6.67 -6.81
N ILE A 9 4.10 6.39 -7.82
CA ILE A 9 4.50 5.64 -9.03
C ILE A 9 3.83 6.30 -10.25
N PRO A 10 4.60 7.06 -11.05
CA PRO A 10 4.07 7.73 -12.22
C PRO A 10 3.62 6.77 -13.33
N ASP A 11 4.35 5.66 -13.55
CA ASP A 11 4.01 4.67 -14.58
C ASP A 11 2.75 3.89 -14.19
N ASP A 12 1.66 4.09 -14.94
CA ASP A 12 0.35 3.48 -14.67
C ASP A 12 0.40 1.95 -14.61
N ARG A 13 1.19 1.32 -15.48
CA ARG A 13 1.32 -0.14 -15.52
C ARG A 13 2.02 -0.66 -14.26
N ALA A 14 3.10 -0.02 -13.83
CA ALA A 14 3.77 -0.38 -12.58
C ALA A 14 2.91 -0.08 -11.35
N ARG A 15 2.18 1.03 -11.35
CA ARG A 15 1.24 1.37 -10.28
C ARG A 15 0.15 0.32 -10.14
N GLN A 16 -0.45 -0.11 -11.25
CA GLN A 16 -1.44 -1.19 -11.25
C GLN A 16 -0.83 -2.49 -10.72
N ARG A 17 0.37 -2.86 -11.20
CA ARG A 17 1.07 -4.05 -10.68
C ARG A 17 1.36 -3.96 -9.19
N VAL A 18 1.74 -2.82 -8.65
CA VAL A 18 1.96 -2.68 -7.20
C VAL A 18 0.63 -2.79 -6.44
N ALA A 19 -0.43 -2.21 -6.96
CA ALA A 19 -1.78 -2.35 -6.40
C ALA A 19 -2.25 -3.80 -6.37
N ASP A 20 -2.07 -4.55 -7.46
CA ASP A 20 -2.43 -5.97 -7.53
C ASP A 20 -1.65 -6.78 -6.49
N ALA A 21 -0.36 -6.49 -6.29
CA ALA A 21 0.45 -7.17 -5.28
C ALA A 21 -0.09 -6.94 -3.87
N CYS A 22 -0.51 -5.72 -3.56
CA CYS A 22 -1.13 -5.43 -2.27
C CYS A 22 -2.41 -6.26 -2.07
N LEU A 23 -3.26 -6.34 -3.10
CA LEU A 23 -4.51 -7.10 -3.06
C LEU A 23 -4.26 -8.61 -2.92
N ASP A 24 -3.31 -9.16 -3.67
CA ASP A 24 -2.92 -10.58 -3.62
C ASP A 24 -2.47 -11.01 -2.22
N TYR A 25 -1.87 -10.09 -1.46
CA TYR A 25 -1.42 -10.32 -0.08
C TYR A 25 -2.51 -10.03 0.96
N GLY A 26 -3.73 -9.68 0.53
CA GLY A 26 -4.86 -9.41 1.41
C GLY A 26 -4.86 -8.01 2.04
N LEU A 27 -4.07 -7.07 1.50
CA LEU A 27 -4.20 -5.65 1.89
C LEU A 27 -5.42 -5.03 1.20
N GLN A 28 -6.08 -4.12 1.89
CA GLN A 28 -7.21 -3.36 1.38
C GLN A 28 -6.75 -1.98 0.93
N ARG A 29 -7.27 -1.51 -0.22
CA ARG A 29 -7.03 -0.17 -0.72
C ARG A 29 -7.73 0.85 0.18
N ILE A 30 -7.00 1.83 0.70
CA ILE A 30 -7.54 2.89 1.57
C ILE A 30 -7.43 4.29 0.97
N GLN A 31 -6.53 4.49 -0.01
CA GLN A 31 -6.42 5.70 -0.82
C GLN A 31 -5.96 5.32 -2.24
N TYR A 32 -5.92 6.28 -3.17
CA TYR A 32 -5.44 6.05 -4.55
C TYR A 32 -4.02 5.44 -4.61
N SER A 33 -3.17 5.79 -3.65
CA SER A 33 -1.81 5.26 -3.58
C SER A 33 -1.45 4.69 -2.20
N ALA A 34 -2.44 4.17 -1.48
CA ALA A 34 -2.19 3.53 -0.18
C ALA A 34 -3.06 2.30 0.07
N PHE A 35 -2.45 1.31 0.72
CA PHE A 35 -3.05 0.03 1.11
C PHE A 35 -2.75 -0.29 2.56
N ALA A 36 -3.69 -0.92 3.26
CA ALA A 36 -3.48 -1.35 4.63
C ALA A 36 -4.11 -2.71 4.93
N GLY A 37 -3.52 -3.45 5.86
CA GLY A 37 -4.00 -4.77 6.26
C GLY A 37 -3.06 -5.46 7.24
N ASN A 38 -3.46 -6.63 7.72
CA ASN A 38 -2.64 -7.43 8.63
C ASN A 38 -1.70 -8.33 7.86
N LEU A 39 -0.38 -8.16 8.06
CA LEU A 39 0.62 -9.05 7.50
C LEU A 39 1.57 -9.58 8.58
N SER A 40 1.99 -10.83 8.41
CA SER A 40 3.12 -11.40 9.15
C SER A 40 4.43 -10.75 8.67
N ARG A 41 5.51 -10.81 9.48
CA ARG A 41 6.83 -10.31 9.07
C ARG A 41 7.36 -11.01 7.81
N ALA A 42 7.02 -12.29 7.63
CA ALA A 42 7.39 -13.04 6.43
C ALA A 42 6.67 -12.50 5.19
N HIS A 43 5.35 -12.28 5.28
CA HIS A 43 4.56 -11.72 4.18
C HIS A 43 4.97 -10.27 3.86
N GLN A 44 5.34 -9.46 4.86
CA GLN A 44 5.88 -8.11 4.64
C GLN A 44 7.13 -8.14 3.76
N ARG A 45 8.10 -9.00 4.10
CA ARG A 45 9.34 -9.15 3.32
C ARG A 45 9.07 -9.68 1.92
N ALA A 46 8.19 -10.67 1.78
CA ALA A 46 7.81 -11.24 0.50
C ALA A 46 7.13 -10.19 -0.41
N LEU A 47 6.16 -9.45 0.14
CA LEU A 47 5.48 -8.36 -0.56
C LEU A 47 6.46 -7.29 -1.04
N PHE A 48 7.37 -6.86 -0.16
CA PHE A 48 8.33 -5.81 -0.51
C PHE A 48 9.29 -6.26 -1.60
N ASN A 49 9.82 -7.49 -1.52
CA ASN A 49 10.66 -8.09 -2.57
C ASN A 49 9.92 -8.19 -3.91
N GLU A 50 8.63 -8.51 -3.87
CA GLU A 50 7.78 -8.56 -5.05
C GLU A 50 7.57 -7.18 -5.68
N MET A 51 7.27 -6.17 -4.87
CA MET A 51 7.18 -4.78 -5.33
C MET A 51 8.48 -4.31 -5.99
N THR A 52 9.64 -4.60 -5.38
CA THR A 52 10.95 -4.30 -5.97
C THR A 52 11.11 -4.89 -7.38
N ARG A 53 10.65 -6.13 -7.59
CA ARG A 53 10.68 -6.75 -8.92
C ARG A 53 9.69 -6.08 -9.87
N ARG A 54 8.48 -5.78 -9.43
CA ARG A 54 7.40 -5.18 -10.25
C ARG A 54 7.76 -3.76 -10.73
N VAL A 55 8.52 -2.99 -9.95
CA VAL A 55 8.94 -1.61 -10.31
C VAL A 55 10.34 -1.50 -10.92
N LYS A 56 11.06 -2.62 -11.12
CA LYS A 56 12.43 -2.60 -11.65
C LYS A 56 12.54 -1.77 -12.94
N GLY A 57 13.49 -0.84 -12.96
CA GLY A 57 13.75 0.05 -14.10
C GLY A 57 12.76 1.20 -14.26
N ARG A 58 11.96 1.52 -13.24
CA ARG A 58 10.98 2.60 -13.25
C ARG A 58 11.14 3.50 -12.04
N THR A 59 10.72 4.76 -12.17
CA THR A 59 10.58 5.68 -11.04
C THR A 59 9.46 5.17 -10.12
N ALA A 60 9.79 4.94 -8.86
CA ALA A 60 8.85 4.55 -7.84
C ALA A 60 9.39 4.90 -6.45
N ASN A 61 8.52 5.43 -5.59
CA ASN A 61 8.73 5.50 -4.15
C ASN A 61 7.71 4.56 -3.50
N ILE A 62 8.16 3.62 -2.67
CA ILE A 62 7.27 2.70 -1.94
C ILE A 62 7.75 2.64 -0.50
N GLN A 63 6.85 2.89 0.44
CA GLN A 63 7.11 2.87 1.87
C GLN A 63 6.17 1.88 2.53
N LEU A 64 6.71 1.05 3.42
CA LEU A 64 5.95 0.12 4.24
C LEU A 64 6.14 0.49 5.71
N PHE A 65 5.06 0.89 6.36
CA PHE A 65 5.01 1.15 7.78
C PHE A 65 4.33 -0.01 8.50
N VAL A 66 4.78 -0.28 9.72
CA VAL A 66 4.22 -1.30 10.58
C VAL A 66 3.79 -0.66 11.89
N PHE A 67 2.55 -0.89 12.26
CA PHE A 67 1.95 -0.38 13.49
C PHE A 67 1.41 -1.55 14.32
N ASP A 68 1.38 -1.36 15.63
CA ASP A 68 0.51 -2.18 16.47
C ASP A 68 -0.96 -1.81 16.22
N ALA A 69 -1.88 -2.63 16.76
CA ALA A 69 -3.31 -2.42 16.55
C ALA A 69 -3.82 -1.13 17.22
N LYS A 70 -3.17 -0.69 18.32
CA LYS A 70 -3.57 0.49 19.07
C LYS A 70 -3.26 1.76 18.29
N THR A 71 -1.99 1.97 17.90
CA THR A 71 -1.55 3.12 17.10
C THR A 71 -2.29 3.18 15.78
N TRP A 72 -2.56 2.02 15.13
CA TRP A 72 -3.36 2.01 13.91
C TRP A 72 -4.83 2.45 14.13
N GLY A 73 -5.42 2.06 15.25
CA GLY A 73 -6.79 2.45 15.63
C GLY A 73 -6.93 3.94 15.95
N GLU A 74 -5.84 4.60 16.33
CA GLU A 74 -5.81 6.03 16.62
C GLU A 74 -5.73 6.92 15.36
N ARG A 75 -5.56 6.34 14.17
CA ARG A 75 -5.50 7.12 12.91
C ARG A 75 -6.77 7.94 12.70
N ARG A 76 -6.61 9.12 12.09
CA ARG A 76 -7.71 10.00 11.71
C ARG A 76 -7.90 9.95 10.20
N ILE A 77 -9.15 9.90 9.76
CA ILE A 77 -9.54 9.89 8.35
C ILE A 77 -10.45 11.08 8.14
N LEU A 78 -10.14 11.88 7.12
CA LEU A 78 -11.01 12.92 6.59
C LEU A 78 -11.27 12.55 5.12
N GLU A 79 -12.50 12.20 4.82
CA GLU A 79 -12.94 11.85 3.47
C GLU A 79 -13.87 12.97 2.99
N GLN A 80 -13.52 13.56 1.85
CA GLN A 80 -14.36 14.52 1.15
C GLN A 80 -14.75 13.87 -0.16
N GLN A 81 -16.05 13.69 -0.35
CA GLN A 81 -16.59 13.38 -1.66
C GLN A 81 -16.72 14.71 -2.41
N TYR A 82 -16.26 14.74 -3.65
CA TYR A 82 -16.73 15.78 -4.56
C TYR A 82 -18.20 15.43 -4.83
N ASP A 83 -19.12 16.35 -4.51
CA ASP A 83 -20.44 16.30 -5.13
C ASP A 83 -20.19 16.39 -6.64
N ASP A 84 -20.56 15.34 -7.38
CA ASP A 84 -20.44 15.30 -8.82
C ASP A 84 -21.08 16.57 -9.41
N ALA A 85 -20.26 17.47 -9.97
CA ALA A 85 -20.69 18.63 -10.74
C ALA A 85 -20.75 18.30 -12.23
#